data_AF-A0A968LI42-F1
#
_entry.id   AF-A0A968LI42-F1
#
_cell.length_a   1.000
_cell.length_b   1.000
_cell.length_c   1.000
_cell.angle_alpha   90.00
_cell.angle_beta   90.00
_cell.angle_gamma   90.00
#
_symmetry.space_group_name_H-M   'P 1'
#
loop_
_entity.id
_entity.type
_entity.pdbx_description
1 polymer ?
#
loop_
_entity_poly.entity_id
_entity_poly.type
_entity_poly.pdbx_seq_one_letter_code
_entity_poly.pdbx_strand_id
1 'polypeptide(L)'
;MILAVIAVLPIIAVLPLPNAQGDYLPPIRRTPVHRLWQVVDRDPAGLNCRMAAEFPPGTLWFETARGQVLLTSDRHPIGQWPVVATLKRGAMVQAFSGNLGAQLIIRDRQKKPWLPVLVERSRGGVHCFVRANSKLIQPAGKETRF
;
A
#
# COMPACT_ATOMS: atom_id res chain seq x y z
N MET A 1 33.25 29.81 27.43
CA MET A 1 32.07 28.91 27.51
C MET A 1 31.28 29.09 26.22
N ILE A 2 31.37 28.16 25.27
CA ILE A 2 30.63 28.23 23.99
C ILE A 2 29.47 27.24 24.11
N LEU A 3 28.23 27.75 24.16
CA LEU A 3 27.04 26.92 24.04
C LEU A 3 26.96 26.40 22.60
N ALA A 4 27.12 25.10 22.42
CA ALA A 4 26.78 24.43 21.17
C ALA A 4 25.26 24.31 21.08
N VAL A 5 24.64 25.09 20.18
CA VAL A 5 23.23 24.93 19.83
C VAL A 5 23.12 23.68 18.95
N ILE A 6 22.64 22.58 19.53
CA ILE A 6 22.32 21.37 18.79
C ILE A 6 21.05 21.67 17.97
N ALA A 7 21.22 21.97 16.69
CA ALA A 7 20.11 22.06 15.76
C ALA A 7 19.52 20.65 15.54
N VAL A 8 18.37 20.38 16.16
CA VAL A 8 17.58 19.18 15.87
C VAL A 8 16.88 19.40 14.53
N LEU A 9 17.50 18.92 13.43
CA LEU A 9 16.84 18.91 12.13
C LEU A 9 15.59 18.04 12.23
N PRO A 10 14.40 18.54 11.84
CA PRO A 10 13.20 17.71 11.84
C PRO A 10 13.42 16.55 10.86
N ILE A 11 13.14 15.33 11.31
CA ILE A 11 13.04 14.17 10.43
C ILE A 11 11.90 14.48 9.46
N ILE A 12 12.22 14.94 8.26
CA ILE A 12 11.23 15.03 7.19
C ILE A 12 10.78 13.60 6.93
N ALA A 13 9.56 13.27 7.33
CA ALA A 13 8.94 12.01 6.96
C ALA A 13 8.79 12.02 5.43
N VAL A 14 9.72 11.38 4.72
CA VAL A 14 9.71 11.32 3.26
C VAL A 14 8.58 10.39 2.86
N LEU A 15 7.48 10.99 2.39
CA LEU A 15 6.38 10.25 1.79
C LEU A 15 6.89 9.48 0.55
N PRO A 16 6.40 8.26 0.29
CA PRO A 16 6.69 7.56 -0.95
C PRO A 16 6.44 8.45 -2.17
N LEU A 17 7.42 8.51 -3.07
CA LEU A 17 7.32 9.29 -4.31
C LEU A 17 7.04 8.35 -5.49
N PRO A 18 6.08 8.69 -6.37
CA PRO A 18 5.87 7.93 -7.59
C PRO A 18 6.94 8.26 -8.64
N ASN A 19 7.10 7.39 -9.64
CA ASN A 19 7.90 7.70 -10.83
C ASN A 19 7.16 8.66 -11.79
N ALA A 20 7.78 8.95 -12.95
CA ALA A 20 7.20 9.83 -13.97
C ALA A 20 5.86 9.34 -14.54
N GLN A 21 5.56 8.04 -14.46
CA GLN A 21 4.28 7.44 -14.88
C GLN A 21 3.22 7.46 -13.77
N GLY A 22 3.56 7.99 -12.59
CA GLY A 22 2.72 7.98 -11.40
C GLY A 22 2.79 6.68 -10.61
N ASP A 23 3.62 5.72 -11.00
CA ASP A 23 3.71 4.42 -10.35
C ASP A 23 4.60 4.48 -9.10
N TYR A 24 4.09 4.02 -7.95
CA TYR A 24 4.93 3.75 -6.78
C TYR A 24 5.61 2.41 -6.99
N LEU A 25 6.95 2.39 -7.00
CA LEU A 25 7.71 1.20 -7.33
C LEU A 25 8.11 0.42 -6.07
N PRO A 26 8.33 -0.91 -6.17
CA PRO A 26 9.00 -1.67 -5.13
C PRO A 26 10.28 -0.96 -4.69
N PRO A 27 10.50 -0.75 -3.38
CA PRO A 27 11.65 -0.02 -2.91
C PRO A 27 12.94 -0.80 -3.22
N ILE A 28 13.95 -0.13 -3.77
CA ILE A 28 15.24 -0.74 -4.15
C ILE A 28 16.08 -1.06 -2.91
N ARG A 29 15.86 -0.32 -1.81
CA ARG A 29 16.50 -0.52 -0.51
C ARG A 29 15.42 -0.65 0.55
N ARG A 30 15.77 -1.14 1.73
CA ARG A 30 14.84 -1.18 2.86
C ARG A 30 14.39 0.24 3.22
N THR A 31 13.12 0.55 2.95
CA THR A 31 12.49 1.83 3.29
C THR A 31 11.47 1.59 4.40
N PRO A 32 11.37 2.46 5.42
CA PRO A 32 10.30 2.36 6.42
C PRO A 32 8.92 2.33 5.75
N VAL A 33 8.03 1.49 6.28
CA VAL A 33 6.66 1.42 5.78
C VAL A 33 5.95 2.76 6.00
N HIS A 34 5.37 3.30 4.93
CA HIS A 34 4.36 4.33 5.04
C HIS A 34 3.00 3.64 5.12
N ARG A 35 2.38 3.64 6.31
CA ARG A 35 1.19 2.83 6.57
C ARG A 35 -0.09 3.45 5.99
N LEU A 36 -0.25 4.75 6.10
CA LEU A 36 -1.54 5.39 5.84
C LEU A 36 -1.62 5.94 4.42
N TRP A 37 -2.57 5.46 3.64
CA TRP A 37 -2.77 5.89 2.26
C TRP A 37 -4.22 6.32 2.04
N GLN A 38 -4.42 7.34 1.21
CA GLN A 38 -5.73 7.85 0.83
C GLN A 38 -6.05 7.50 -0.62
N VAL A 39 -7.26 7.03 -0.87
CA VAL A 39 -7.77 6.80 -2.22
C VAL A 39 -8.09 8.15 -2.88
N VAL A 40 -7.46 8.43 -4.02
CA VAL A 40 -7.66 9.67 -4.79
C VAL A 40 -8.28 9.42 -6.16
N ASP A 41 -8.63 8.16 -6.45
CA ASP A 41 -9.25 7.73 -7.72
C ASP A 41 -10.43 8.65 -8.10
N ARG A 42 -10.51 8.97 -9.38
CA ARG A 42 -11.56 9.82 -9.95
C ARG A 42 -12.71 9.06 -10.56
N ASP A 43 -12.59 7.75 -10.70
CA ASP A 43 -13.69 6.91 -11.13
C ASP A 43 -14.82 6.94 -10.08
N PRO A 44 -16.07 7.31 -10.44
CA PRO A 44 -17.21 7.29 -9.52
C PRO A 44 -17.55 5.88 -9.01
N ALA A 45 -17.20 4.83 -9.76
CA ALA A 45 -17.32 3.45 -9.28
C ALA A 45 -16.41 3.24 -8.05
N GLY A 46 -15.22 3.83 -8.08
CA GLY A 46 -14.21 3.80 -7.02
C GLY A 46 -13.04 2.87 -7.35
N LEU A 47 -12.03 2.88 -6.47
CA LEU A 47 -10.82 2.09 -6.64
C LEU A 47 -11.07 0.61 -6.33
N ASN A 48 -10.79 -0.25 -7.30
CA ASN A 48 -10.87 -1.70 -7.13
C ASN A 48 -9.78 -2.23 -6.20
N CYS A 49 -10.19 -2.98 -5.17
CA CYS A 49 -9.31 -3.77 -4.33
C CYS A 49 -9.50 -5.25 -4.65
N ARG A 50 -8.42 -5.92 -5.05
CA ARG A 50 -8.45 -7.26 -5.62
C ARG A 50 -7.76 -8.29 -4.74
N MET A 51 -8.26 -9.51 -4.72
CA MET A 51 -7.64 -10.63 -4.02
C MET A 51 -7.85 -11.91 -4.83
N ALA A 52 -6.85 -12.80 -4.84
CA ALA A 52 -6.98 -14.10 -5.48
C ALA A 52 -8.11 -14.90 -4.83
N ALA A 53 -8.90 -15.63 -5.63
CA ALA A 53 -10.08 -16.35 -5.15
C ALA A 53 -9.75 -17.41 -4.08
N GLU A 54 -8.51 -17.91 -4.06
CA GLU A 54 -8.01 -18.86 -3.06
C GLU A 54 -7.83 -18.25 -1.66
N PHE A 55 -7.87 -16.92 -1.52
CA PHE A 55 -7.78 -16.20 -0.25
C PHE A 55 -9.09 -15.44 0.02
N PRO A 56 -10.11 -16.10 0.60
CA PRO A 56 -11.38 -15.45 0.89
C PRO A 56 -11.23 -14.32 1.94
N PRO A 57 -12.19 -13.38 2.03
CA PRO A 57 -12.18 -12.33 3.05
C PRO A 57 -11.99 -12.90 4.47
N GLY A 58 -11.20 -12.20 5.29
CA GLY A 58 -10.81 -12.67 6.63
C GLY A 58 -9.59 -13.60 6.66
N THR A 59 -9.11 -14.06 5.50
CA THR A 59 -7.86 -14.85 5.44
C THR A 59 -6.64 -13.97 5.69
N LEU A 60 -5.82 -14.35 6.66
CA LEU A 60 -4.47 -13.82 6.86
C LEU A 60 -3.52 -14.43 5.81
N TRP A 61 -3.76 -14.12 4.53
CA TRP A 61 -3.07 -14.76 3.40
C TRP A 61 -1.55 -14.70 3.54
N PHE A 62 -1.02 -13.60 4.07
CA PHE A 62 0.41 -13.38 4.27
C PHE A 62 1.04 -14.34 5.29
N GLU A 63 0.27 -15.05 6.11
CA GLU A 63 0.78 -16.09 7.01
C GLU A 63 0.87 -17.47 6.35
N THR A 64 0.31 -17.61 5.14
CA THR A 64 0.33 -18.87 4.41
C THR A 64 1.54 -18.98 3.49
N ALA A 65 2.04 -20.21 3.26
CA ALA A 65 3.13 -20.44 2.31
C ALA A 65 2.80 -19.93 0.88
N ARG A 66 1.55 -20.08 0.44
CA ARG A 66 1.08 -19.56 -0.86
C ARG A 66 1.05 -18.03 -0.89
N GLY A 67 0.60 -17.39 0.18
CA GLY A 67 0.60 -15.92 0.27
C GLY A 67 2.00 -15.32 0.32
N GLN A 68 2.98 -16.01 0.91
CA GLN A 68 4.39 -15.59 0.85
C GLN A 68 4.95 -15.60 -0.59
N VAL A 69 4.47 -16.50 -1.46
CA VAL A 69 4.80 -16.48 -2.89
C VAL A 69 4.21 -15.25 -3.60
N LEU A 70 3.07 -14.71 -3.12
CA LEU A 70 2.53 -13.44 -3.64
C LEU A 70 3.47 -12.26 -3.42
N LEU A 71 4.25 -12.28 -2.33
CA LEU A 71 5.14 -11.18 -1.96
C LEU A 71 6.47 -11.20 -2.71
N THR A 72 6.86 -12.37 -3.22
CA THR A 72 8.21 -12.61 -3.77
C THR A 72 8.24 -12.86 -5.27
N SER A 73 7.11 -13.19 -5.89
CA SER A 73 6.99 -13.43 -7.33
C SER A 73 6.23 -12.31 -8.03
N ASP A 74 6.68 -11.95 -9.22
CA ASP A 74 6.03 -10.98 -10.10
C ASP A 74 5.17 -11.64 -11.19
N ARG A 75 4.91 -12.94 -11.09
CA ARG A 75 4.17 -13.71 -12.12
C ARG A 75 2.66 -13.68 -11.92
N HIS A 76 2.18 -13.04 -10.87
CA HIS A 76 0.78 -13.05 -10.48
C HIS A 76 -0.08 -12.14 -11.38
N PRO A 77 -1.28 -12.57 -11.79
CA PRO A 77 -2.18 -11.79 -12.65
C PRO A 77 -3.12 -10.90 -11.82
N ILE A 78 -2.58 -10.06 -10.92
CA ILE A 78 -3.38 -9.32 -9.92
C ILE A 78 -4.48 -8.47 -10.55
N GLY A 79 -4.24 -7.86 -11.71
CA GLY A 79 -5.24 -7.07 -12.43
C GLY A 79 -6.47 -7.86 -12.92
N GLN A 80 -6.40 -9.19 -12.93
CA GLN A 80 -7.48 -10.09 -13.34
C GLN A 80 -8.15 -10.80 -12.16
N TRP A 81 -7.63 -10.65 -10.94
CA TRP A 81 -8.24 -11.24 -9.77
C TRP A 81 -9.61 -10.62 -9.46
N PRO A 82 -10.51 -11.36 -8.79
CA PRO A 82 -11.79 -10.83 -8.33
C PRO A 82 -11.64 -9.54 -7.53
N VAL A 83 -12.59 -8.63 -7.72
CA VAL A 83 -12.74 -7.44 -6.88
C VAL A 83 -13.47 -7.85 -5.61
N VAL A 84 -12.82 -7.71 -4.45
CA VAL A 84 -13.37 -8.07 -3.14
C VAL A 84 -13.84 -6.84 -2.35
N ALA A 85 -13.37 -5.65 -2.76
CA ALA A 85 -13.82 -4.37 -2.26
C ALA A 85 -13.71 -3.29 -3.33
N THR A 86 -14.57 -2.28 -3.24
CA THR A 86 -14.41 -1.03 -3.98
C THR A 86 -14.32 0.13 -2.99
N LEU A 87 -13.30 0.95 -3.15
CA LEU A 87 -12.96 2.02 -2.22
C LEU A 87 -13.35 3.36 -2.81
N LYS A 88 -14.13 4.15 -2.06
CA LYS A 88 -14.52 5.49 -2.49
C LYS A 88 -13.35 6.47 -2.33
N ARG A 89 -13.34 7.51 -3.16
CA ARG A 89 -12.40 8.62 -3.00
C ARG A 89 -12.47 9.18 -1.59
N GLY A 90 -11.31 9.49 -1.02
CA GLY A 90 -11.16 9.97 0.35
C GLY A 90 -11.03 8.85 1.38
N ALA A 91 -11.35 7.60 1.03
CA ALA A 91 -11.18 6.46 1.92
C ALA A 91 -9.70 6.28 2.31
N MET A 92 -9.49 5.97 3.58
CA MET A 92 -8.18 5.68 4.15
C MET A 92 -7.96 4.17 4.20
N VAL A 93 -6.77 3.71 3.82
CA VAL A 93 -6.37 2.30 3.90
C VAL A 93 -5.01 2.15 4.56
N GLN A 94 -4.78 0.99 5.17
CA GLN A 94 -3.53 0.67 5.82
C GLN A 94 -2.69 -0.24 4.93
N ALA A 95 -1.49 0.17 4.54
CA ALA A 95 -0.54 -0.65 3.79
C ALA A 95 0.05 -1.75 4.68
N PHE A 96 0.22 -2.94 4.11
CA PHE A 96 0.99 -4.01 4.72
C PHE A 96 2.48 -3.67 4.73
N SER A 97 3.16 -4.01 5.83
CA SER A 97 4.62 -3.99 5.87
C SER A 97 5.18 -5.37 5.58
N GLY A 98 6.30 -5.42 4.86
CA GLY A 98 7.13 -6.62 4.77
C GLY A 98 7.94 -6.86 6.06
N ASN A 99 8.85 -7.82 6.01
CA ASN A 99 9.73 -8.17 7.13
C ASN A 99 10.40 -6.92 7.74
N LEU A 100 10.37 -6.86 9.07
CA LEU A 100 10.97 -5.78 9.86
C LEU A 100 10.44 -4.37 9.52
N GLY A 101 9.17 -4.25 9.11
CA GLY A 101 8.51 -2.96 8.90
C GLY A 101 8.88 -2.28 7.57
N ALA A 102 9.37 -3.02 6.58
CA ALA A 102 9.71 -2.47 5.27
C ALA A 102 8.46 -2.14 4.44
N GLN A 103 8.52 -1.07 3.64
CA GLN A 103 7.49 -0.78 2.65
C GLN A 103 7.35 -1.95 1.67
N LEU A 104 6.11 -2.41 1.47
CA LEU A 104 5.81 -3.51 0.56
C LEU A 104 5.02 -2.97 -0.63
N ILE A 105 5.59 -3.09 -1.82
CA ILE A 105 4.93 -2.89 -3.10
C ILE A 105 5.42 -4.02 -3.99
N ILE A 106 4.51 -4.74 -4.64
CA ILE A 106 4.84 -5.85 -5.54
C ILE A 106 4.49 -5.50 -6.98
N ARG A 107 5.00 -6.27 -7.94
CA ARG A 107 4.62 -6.15 -9.35
C ARG A 107 3.78 -7.34 -9.78
N ASP A 108 2.83 -7.10 -10.69
CA ASP A 108 2.16 -8.19 -11.41
C ASP A 108 2.96 -8.62 -12.65
N ARG A 109 2.45 -9.62 -13.37
CA ARG A 109 3.07 -10.13 -14.61
C ARG A 109 3.19 -9.10 -15.74
N GLN A 110 2.44 -8.00 -15.65
CA GLN A 110 2.51 -6.86 -16.57
C GLN A 110 3.44 -5.75 -16.05
N LYS A 111 4.23 -6.05 -15.00
CA LYS A 111 5.16 -5.16 -14.30
C LYS A 111 4.50 -3.96 -13.63
N LYS A 112 3.17 -3.96 -13.50
CA LYS A 112 2.42 -2.88 -12.84
C LYS A 112 2.47 -3.05 -11.33
N PRO A 113 2.64 -1.96 -10.56
CA PRO A 113 2.81 -2.07 -9.12
C PRO A 113 1.48 -2.18 -8.37
N TRP A 114 1.51 -2.91 -7.26
CA TRP A 114 0.38 -3.18 -6.39
C TRP A 114 0.78 -3.02 -4.92
N LEU A 115 -0.08 -2.31 -4.19
CA LEU A 115 0.05 -2.09 -2.76
C LEU A 115 -0.88 -3.07 -2.03
N PRO A 116 -0.35 -4.01 -1.25
CA PRO A 116 -1.17 -4.79 -0.32
C PRO A 116 -1.69 -3.88 0.78
N VAL A 117 -3.00 -3.90 1.01
CA VAL A 117 -3.69 -3.05 1.98
C VAL A 117 -4.69 -3.83 2.81
N LEU A 118 -4.97 -3.30 4.00
CA LEU A 118 -6.09 -3.66 4.85
C LEU A 118 -7.16 -2.57 4.70
N VAL A 119 -8.35 -3.00 4.34
CA VAL A 119 -9.55 -2.18 4.28
C VAL A 119 -10.44 -2.56 5.46
N GLU A 120 -10.62 -1.64 6.41
CA GLU A 120 -11.51 -1.87 7.55
C GLU A 120 -12.98 -1.85 7.13
N ARG A 121 -13.78 -2.76 7.68
CA ARG A 121 -15.25 -2.77 7.54
C ARG A 121 -15.90 -3.05 8.89
N SER A 122 -17.20 -2.77 8.98
CA SER A 122 -18.03 -2.99 10.17
C SER A 122 -18.07 -4.45 10.67
N ARG A 123 -17.73 -5.44 9.81
CA ARG A 123 -17.68 -6.87 10.16
C ARG A 123 -16.27 -7.48 10.01
N GLY A 124 -15.23 -6.66 10.19
CA GLY A 124 -13.83 -7.07 10.07
C GLY A 124 -13.11 -6.48 8.86
N GLY A 125 -11.82 -6.79 8.75
CA GLY A 125 -10.95 -6.27 7.70
C GLY A 125 -10.93 -7.13 6.43
N VAL A 126 -10.78 -6.49 5.27
CA VAL A 126 -10.49 -7.18 4.00
C VAL A 126 -9.05 -6.87 3.60
N HIS A 127 -8.23 -7.92 3.51
CA HIS A 127 -6.93 -7.81 2.90
C HIS A 127 -7.06 -7.92 1.39
N CYS A 128 -6.45 -7.00 0.65
CA CYS A 128 -6.50 -6.97 -0.81
C CYS A 128 -5.40 -6.09 -1.39
N PHE A 129 -5.27 -6.10 -2.71
CA PHE A 129 -4.29 -5.33 -3.44
C PHE A 129 -4.99 -4.20 -4.21
N VAL A 130 -4.45 -2.99 -4.08
CA VAL A 130 -4.83 -1.84 -4.90
C VAL A 130 -3.69 -1.49 -5.84
N ARG A 131 -4.00 -0.94 -7.02
CA ARG A 131 -2.97 -0.49 -7.95
C ARG A 131 -2.20 0.68 -7.33
N ALA A 132 -0.88 0.57 -7.24
CA ALA A 132 -0.03 1.57 -6.61
C ALA A 132 0.35 2.66 -7.63
N ASN A 133 -0.60 3.54 -7.95
CA ASN A 133 -0.40 4.67 -8.85
C ASN A 133 -1.00 5.95 -8.25
N SER A 134 -0.31 7.08 -8.39
CA SER A 134 -0.65 8.38 -7.78
C SER A 134 -1.96 9.00 -8.27
N LYS A 135 -2.52 8.51 -9.38
CA LYS A 135 -3.86 8.86 -9.85
C LYS A 135 -4.97 8.10 -9.11
N LEU A 136 -4.62 7.04 -8.39
CA LEU A 136 -5.55 6.11 -7.74
C LEU A 136 -5.44 6.17 -6.22
N ILE A 137 -4.21 6.24 -5.70
CA ILE A 137 -3.93 6.24 -4.26
C ILE A 137 -2.68 7.08 -3.97
N GLN A 138 -2.64 7.75 -2.82
CA GLN A 138 -1.49 8.58 -2.41
C GLN A 138 -1.14 8.35 -0.94
N PRO A 139 0.15 8.48 -0.55
CA PRO A 139 0.54 8.50 0.85
C PRO A 139 -0.15 9.66 1.57
N ALA A 140 -0.86 9.37 2.65
CA ALA A 140 -1.41 10.41 3.50
C ALA A 140 -0.38 10.81 4.56
N GLY A 141 -0.25 12.11 4.84
CA GLY A 141 0.54 12.57 5.98
C GLY A 141 0.02 11.98 7.30
N LYS A 142 0.84 12.03 8.36
CA LYS A 142 0.28 11.85 9.71
C LYS A 142 -0.79 12.92 9.89
N GLU A 143 -1.98 12.51 10.27
CA GLU A 143 -3.06 13.40 10.64
C GLU A 143 -2.56 14.34 11.73
N THR A 144 -2.26 15.59 11.38
CA THR A 144 -2.10 16.67 12.35
C THR A 144 -3.51 16.96 12.85
N ARG A 145 -3.91 16.29 13.92
CA ARG A 145 -5.01 16.82 14.74
C ARG A 145 -4.53 18.17 15.26
N PHE A 146 -5.22 19.23 14.83
CA PHE A 146 -5.16 20.54 15.47
C PHE A 146 -5.72 20.46 16.88
#